data_AF-A0A2V7EWD6-F1
#
_entry.id   AF-A0A2V7EWD6-F1
#
_cell.length_a   1.000
_cell.length_b   1.000
_cell.length_c   1.000
_cell.angle_alpha   90.00
_cell.angle_beta   90.00
_cell.angle_gamma   90.00
#
_symmetry.space_group_name_H-M   'P 1'
#
loop_
_entity.id
_entity.type
_entity.pdbx_description
1 polymer ?
#
loop_
_entity_poly.entity_id
_entity_poly.type
_entity_poly.pdbx_seq_one_letter_code
_entity_poly.pdbx_strand_id
1 'polypeptide(L)'
;MRYTRISADCHIDLPWLPPDLFASNASAPMKDRMPYVTEGPDGPFWTCKNGTSLGLVNGVGPSGQKHVPGQNHRVDAMASAGLYDDGKKGVRRVSDPHLRAKDADRDGVQAEVIFGILGAATRLNDHEAAAEMFRIYNDWLVDFCRHYPDRH
;
A
#
# COMPACT_ATOMS: atom_id res chain seq x y z
N MET A 1 -9.21 -26.13 6.51
CA MET A 1 -10.22 -25.19 7.05
C MET A 1 -11.30 -24.97 6.00
N ARG A 2 -12.55 -24.68 6.36
CA ARG A 2 -13.61 -24.30 5.38
C ARG A 2 -13.81 -22.79 5.43
N TYR A 3 -13.59 -22.10 4.31
CA TYR A 3 -13.91 -20.68 4.17
C TYR A 3 -15.40 -20.48 3.86
N THR A 4 -15.97 -19.41 4.43
CA THR A 4 -17.36 -18.95 4.28
C THR A 4 -17.44 -17.50 3.82
N ARG A 5 -16.41 -16.69 4.07
CA ARG A 5 -16.27 -15.33 3.53
C ARG A 5 -14.83 -15.10 3.05
N ILE A 6 -14.68 -14.96 1.74
CA ILE A 6 -13.42 -14.61 1.07
C ILE A 6 -13.60 -13.25 0.41
N SER A 7 -12.67 -12.32 0.64
CA SER A 7 -12.63 -11.08 -0.12
C SER A 7 -11.90 -11.33 -1.44
N ALA A 8 -12.61 -11.19 -2.56
CA ALA A 8 -12.02 -11.39 -3.89
C ALA A 8 -11.27 -10.13 -4.42
N ASP A 9 -11.34 -9.03 -3.68
CA ASP A 9 -10.78 -7.74 -4.08
C ASP A 9 -10.28 -6.96 -2.86
N CYS A 10 -9.00 -7.12 -2.57
CA CYS A 10 -8.29 -6.41 -1.52
C CYS A 10 -7.02 -5.80 -2.09
N HIS A 11 -6.53 -4.74 -1.43
CA HIS A 11 -5.39 -3.97 -1.95
C HIS A 11 -4.31 -3.72 -0.89
N ILE A 12 -3.06 -3.73 -1.35
CA ILE A 12 -1.92 -3.08 -0.70
C ILE A 12 -1.21 -2.25 -1.77
N ASP A 13 -1.68 -1.02 -1.93
CA ASP A 13 -1.15 -0.06 -2.91
C ASP A 13 0.01 0.78 -2.36
N LEU A 14 0.73 1.43 -3.29
CA LEU A 14 1.91 2.26 -3.03
C LEU A 14 1.78 3.19 -1.79
N PRO A 15 0.68 3.96 -1.61
CA PRO A 15 0.53 4.85 -0.46
C PRO A 15 0.71 4.19 0.91
N TRP A 16 0.41 2.89 1.00
CA TRP A 16 0.40 2.13 2.24
C TRP A 16 1.65 1.27 2.43
N LEU A 17 2.55 1.19 1.46
CA LEU A 17 3.80 0.45 1.58
C LEU A 17 4.80 1.13 2.55
N PRO A 18 5.78 0.37 3.08
CA PRO A 18 6.89 0.97 3.82
C PRO A 18 7.59 2.06 2.99
N PRO A 19 7.81 3.27 3.53
CA PRO A 19 8.33 4.43 2.78
C PRO A 19 9.67 4.22 2.06
N ASP A 20 10.49 3.31 2.57
CA ASP A 20 11.83 3.00 2.06
C ASP A 20 11.89 1.71 1.24
N LEU A 21 10.77 0.98 1.09
CA LEU A 21 10.73 -0.37 0.52
C LEU A 21 11.53 -0.47 -0.79
N PHE A 22 11.29 0.43 -1.74
CA PHE A 22 11.93 0.39 -3.05
C PHE A 22 13.38 0.85 -3.01
N ALA A 23 13.67 1.97 -2.32
CA ALA A 23 15.02 2.51 -2.22
C ALA A 23 15.99 1.56 -1.48
N SER A 24 15.50 0.84 -0.47
CA SER A 24 16.27 -0.11 0.32
C SER A 24 16.56 -1.43 -0.42
N ASN A 25 15.66 -1.87 -1.31
CA ASN A 25 15.73 -3.21 -1.94
C ASN A 25 16.10 -3.19 -3.43
N ALA A 26 16.22 -2.01 -4.04
CA ALA A 26 16.64 -1.90 -5.42
C ALA A 26 18.13 -2.18 -5.61
N SER A 27 18.45 -2.81 -6.74
CA SER A 27 19.81 -2.93 -7.23
C SER A 27 20.48 -1.56 -7.40
N ALA A 28 21.81 -1.49 -7.28
CA ALA A 28 22.55 -0.23 -7.34
C ALA A 28 22.23 0.64 -8.57
N PRO A 29 22.08 0.08 -9.80
CA PRO A 29 21.71 0.88 -10.98
C PRO A 29 20.27 1.42 -10.94
N MET A 30 19.38 0.80 -10.15
CA MET A 30 17.95 1.12 -10.11
C MET A 30 17.56 1.99 -8.91
N LYS A 31 18.39 2.07 -7.86
CA LYS A 31 18.10 2.84 -6.63
C LYS A 31 17.62 4.26 -6.91
N ASP A 32 18.31 4.94 -7.82
CA ASP A 32 18.02 6.32 -8.18
C ASP A 32 16.76 6.50 -9.02
N ARG A 33 16.22 5.40 -9.57
CA ARG A 33 15.01 5.37 -10.41
C ARG A 33 13.79 4.92 -9.62
N MET A 34 13.96 4.50 -8.37
CA MET A 34 12.86 4.04 -7.52
C MET A 34 12.03 5.20 -6.97
N PRO A 35 10.72 4.98 -6.74
CA PRO A 35 9.92 5.93 -6.00
C PRO A 35 10.40 6.03 -4.55
N TYR A 36 10.34 7.22 -3.99
CA TYR A 36 10.74 7.53 -2.62
C TYR A 36 9.75 8.49 -1.98
N VAL A 37 9.75 8.56 -0.65
CA VAL A 37 8.91 9.50 0.10
C VAL A 37 9.67 10.79 0.41
N THR A 38 9.00 11.93 0.25
CA THR A 38 9.48 13.25 0.66
C THR A 38 8.36 14.07 1.31
N GLU A 39 8.72 15.12 2.03
CA GLU A 39 7.75 16.05 2.64
C GLU A 39 7.08 16.96 1.61
N GLY A 40 5.81 17.28 1.84
CA GLY A 40 4.99 18.17 1.01
C GLY A 40 3.95 18.94 1.84
N PRO A 41 3.21 19.87 1.22
CA PRO A 41 2.28 20.76 1.94
C PRO A 41 1.11 20.04 2.61
N ASP A 42 0.68 18.90 2.06
CA ASP A 42 -0.37 18.03 2.62
C ASP A 42 0.20 16.84 3.43
N GLY A 43 1.50 16.86 3.71
CA GLY A 43 2.24 15.81 4.39
C GLY A 43 3.16 15.00 3.46
N PRO A 44 3.76 13.91 3.97
CA PRO A 44 4.67 13.06 3.20
C PRO A 44 3.96 12.45 1.99
N PHE A 45 4.65 12.42 0.85
CA PHE A 45 4.13 11.86 -0.39
C PHE A 45 5.19 11.09 -1.16
N TRP A 46 4.74 10.11 -1.93
CA TRP A 46 5.57 9.34 -2.85
C TRP A 46 5.86 10.14 -4.10
N THR A 47 7.12 10.17 -4.53
CA THR A 47 7.57 10.85 -5.74
C THR A 47 8.69 10.08 -6.42
N CYS A 48 9.06 10.52 -7.62
CA CYS A 48 10.21 10.04 -8.36
C CYS A 48 11.21 11.19 -8.59
N LYS A 49 12.45 10.88 -9.00
CA LYS A 49 13.47 11.93 -9.26
C LYS A 49 13.06 12.94 -10.34
N ASN A 50 12.19 12.54 -11.27
CA ASN A 50 11.61 13.42 -12.28
C ASN A 50 10.52 14.36 -11.74
N GLY A 51 10.22 14.32 -10.43
CA GLY A 51 9.22 15.15 -9.77
C GLY A 51 7.78 14.66 -9.91
N THR A 52 7.54 13.52 -10.56
CA THR A 52 6.19 12.94 -10.66
C THR A 52 5.69 12.53 -9.29
N SER A 53 4.61 13.16 -8.81
CA SER A 53 3.91 12.72 -7.59
C SER A 53 3.13 11.44 -7.85
N LEU A 54 3.26 10.50 -6.92
CA LEU A 54 2.58 9.20 -6.94
C LEU A 54 1.52 9.06 -5.83
N GLY A 55 1.34 10.10 -5.01
CA GLY A 55 0.28 10.17 -4.00
C GLY A 55 0.79 10.36 -2.57
N LEU A 56 -0.10 10.82 -1.68
CA LEU A 56 0.17 10.98 -0.25
C LEU A 56 0.43 9.62 0.39
N VAL A 57 1.37 9.58 1.33
CA VAL A 57 1.57 8.43 2.21
C VAL A 57 0.32 8.24 3.06
N ASN A 58 -0.15 6.99 3.19
CA ASN A 58 -1.41 6.63 3.85
C ASN A 58 -2.66 7.31 3.26
N GLY A 59 -2.59 7.76 2.01
CA GLY A 59 -3.72 8.35 1.30
C GLY A 59 -4.78 7.34 0.88
N VAL A 60 -5.89 7.87 0.35
CA VAL A 60 -7.04 7.12 -0.14
C VAL A 60 -6.75 6.53 -1.53
N GLY A 61 -6.99 5.23 -1.66
CA GLY A 61 -6.88 4.52 -2.94
C GLY A 61 -5.46 4.42 -3.50
N PRO A 62 -5.31 3.89 -4.73
CA PRO A 62 -4.01 3.59 -5.32
C PRO A 62 -3.17 4.82 -5.69
N SER A 63 -3.79 5.99 -5.71
CA SER A 63 -3.15 7.28 -6.06
C SER A 63 -2.89 8.16 -4.85
N GLY A 64 -3.13 7.67 -3.63
CA GLY A 64 -2.85 8.40 -2.39
C GLY A 64 -3.58 9.74 -2.29
N GLN A 65 -4.88 9.76 -2.58
CA GLN A 65 -5.68 10.99 -2.49
C GLN A 65 -5.89 11.43 -1.03
N LYS A 66 -6.14 12.72 -0.83
CA LYS A 66 -6.57 13.23 0.48
C LYS A 66 -7.97 12.69 0.80
N HIS A 67 -8.19 12.28 2.06
CA HIS A 67 -9.55 11.96 2.52
C HIS A 67 -10.40 13.22 2.57
N VAL A 68 -11.58 13.17 1.95
CA VAL A 68 -12.59 14.22 1.99
C VAL A 68 -13.87 13.63 2.60
N PRO A 69 -14.26 14.04 3.82
CA PRO A 69 -15.46 13.53 4.48
C PRO A 69 -16.72 13.71 3.63
N GLY A 70 -17.55 12.67 3.54
CA GLY A 70 -18.83 12.69 2.82
C GLY A 70 -18.72 12.42 1.32
N GLN A 71 -17.51 12.32 0.77
CA GLN A 71 -17.31 12.03 -0.67
C GLN A 71 -17.52 10.54 -1.00
N ASN A 72 -17.20 9.63 -0.08
CA ASN A 72 -17.34 8.19 -0.30
C ASN A 72 -17.61 7.45 1.02
N HIS A 73 -18.79 6.83 1.11
CA HIS A 73 -19.24 6.14 2.32
C HIS A 73 -18.27 5.05 2.81
N ARG A 74 -17.58 4.32 1.93
CA ARG A 74 -16.63 3.26 2.32
C ARG A 74 -15.37 3.88 2.92
N VAL A 75 -14.91 4.98 2.34
CA VAL A 75 -13.75 5.74 2.82
C VAL A 75 -14.08 6.38 4.17
N ASP A 76 -15.29 6.91 4.34
CA ASP A 76 -15.73 7.47 5.62
C ASP A 76 -15.88 6.39 6.70
N ALA A 77 -16.29 5.17 6.34
CA ALA A 77 -16.30 4.04 7.27
C ALA A 77 -14.87 3.65 7.72
N MET A 78 -13.91 3.60 6.79
CA MET A 78 -12.49 3.38 7.09
C MET A 78 -11.91 4.50 7.98
N ALA A 79 -12.25 5.76 7.69
CA ALA A 79 -11.85 6.91 8.49
C ALA A 79 -12.41 6.82 9.92
N SER A 80 -13.71 6.52 10.05
CA SER A 80 -14.40 6.37 11.33
C SER A 80 -13.85 5.19 12.15
N ALA A 81 -13.31 4.16 11.48
CA ALA A 81 -12.60 3.05 12.11
C ALA A 81 -11.15 3.38 12.52
N GLY A 82 -10.69 4.61 12.27
CA GLY A 82 -9.38 5.13 12.68
C GLY A 82 -8.26 4.94 11.65
N LEU A 83 -8.52 4.37 10.46
CA LEU A 83 -7.48 3.96 9.51
C LEU A 83 -6.49 5.11 9.17
N TYR A 84 -7.02 6.29 8.84
CA TYR A 84 -6.19 7.43 8.42
C TYR A 84 -5.47 8.10 9.59
N ASP A 85 -6.10 8.16 10.77
CA ASP A 85 -5.46 8.74 11.96
C ASP A 85 -4.38 7.84 12.53
N ASP A 86 -4.55 6.52 12.44
CA ASP A 86 -3.51 5.53 12.71
C ASP A 86 -2.34 5.70 11.72
N GLY A 87 -2.63 5.86 10.42
CA GLY A 87 -1.63 6.13 9.40
C GLY A 87 -0.78 7.38 9.69
N LYS A 88 -1.40 8.49 10.11
CA LYS A 88 -0.68 9.72 10.52
C LYS A 88 0.25 9.51 11.72
N LYS A 89 -0.05 8.53 12.59
CA LYS A 89 0.79 8.14 13.74
C LYS A 89 1.85 7.09 13.38
N GLY A 90 1.95 6.73 12.11
CA GLY A 90 2.89 5.72 11.61
C GLY A 90 2.40 4.27 11.78
N VAL A 91 1.15 4.05 12.21
CA VAL A 91 0.59 2.71 12.35
C VAL A 91 0.11 2.20 10.98
N ARG A 92 0.74 1.14 10.49
CA ARG A 92 0.58 0.64 9.10
C ARG A 92 -0.40 -0.51 8.98
N ARG A 93 -1.66 -0.32 9.39
CA ARG A 93 -2.68 -1.39 9.43
C ARG A 93 -2.84 -2.20 8.13
N VAL A 94 -2.68 -1.56 6.97
CA VAL A 94 -2.84 -2.20 5.65
C VAL A 94 -1.67 -3.12 5.29
N SER A 95 -0.44 -2.78 5.70
CA SER A 95 0.82 -3.42 5.29
C SER A 95 1.59 -4.07 6.45
N ASP A 96 1.06 -4.02 7.67
CA ASP A 96 1.47 -4.87 8.78
C ASP A 96 0.57 -6.13 8.82
N PRO A 97 1.13 -7.34 8.71
CA PRO A 97 0.34 -8.56 8.58
C PRO A 97 -0.51 -8.87 9.82
N HIS A 98 -0.03 -8.50 11.01
CA HIS A 98 -0.73 -8.77 12.27
C HIS A 98 -1.89 -7.81 12.49
N LEU A 99 -1.72 -6.53 12.14
CA LEU A 99 -2.79 -5.54 12.19
C LEU A 99 -3.83 -5.78 11.10
N ARG A 100 -3.41 -6.15 9.88
CA ARG A 100 -4.34 -6.50 8.79
C ARG A 100 -5.19 -7.71 9.17
N ALA A 101 -4.60 -8.75 9.76
CA ALA A 101 -5.35 -9.92 10.23
C ALA A 101 -6.42 -9.55 11.27
N LYS A 102 -6.11 -8.62 12.20
CA LYS A 102 -7.11 -8.12 13.18
C LYS A 102 -8.25 -7.37 12.51
N ASP A 103 -7.96 -6.58 11.49
CA ASP A 103 -8.99 -5.88 10.72
C ASP A 103 -9.85 -6.85 9.90
N ALA A 104 -9.23 -7.85 9.28
CA ALA A 104 -9.94 -8.93 8.59
C ALA A 104 -10.86 -9.70 9.56
N ASP A 105 -10.39 -10.02 10.77
CA ASP A 105 -11.19 -10.70 11.79
C ASP A 105 -12.37 -9.83 12.27
N ARG A 106 -12.15 -8.52 12.44
CA ARG A 106 -13.22 -7.55 12.76
C ARG A 106 -14.30 -7.52 11.68
N ASP A 107 -13.92 -7.60 10.41
CA ASP A 107 -14.83 -7.56 9.26
C ASP A 107 -15.38 -8.95 8.89
N GLY A 108 -14.93 -10.00 9.58
CA GLY A 108 -15.31 -11.40 9.36
C GLY A 108 -14.75 -12.00 8.06
N VAL A 109 -13.69 -11.43 7.50
CA VAL A 109 -12.99 -11.91 6.30
C VAL A 109 -11.99 -13.00 6.68
N GLN A 110 -12.16 -14.20 6.11
CA GLN A 110 -11.33 -15.35 6.48
C GLN A 110 -10.13 -15.54 5.57
N ALA A 111 -10.23 -15.12 4.32
CA ALA A 111 -9.15 -15.10 3.34
C ALA A 111 -9.38 -13.97 2.33
N GLU A 112 -8.33 -13.54 1.65
CA GLU A 112 -8.36 -12.42 0.72
C GLU A 112 -7.43 -12.60 -0.47
N VAL A 113 -7.88 -12.15 -1.64
CA VAL A 113 -7.03 -11.94 -2.82
C VAL A 113 -6.49 -10.51 -2.76
N ILE A 114 -5.16 -10.36 -2.74
CA ILE A 114 -4.51 -9.05 -2.63
C ILE A 114 -3.95 -8.60 -3.99
N PHE A 115 -4.40 -7.44 -4.45
CA PHE A 115 -3.82 -6.68 -5.53
C PHE A 115 -2.81 -5.65 -5.00
N GLY A 116 -1.80 -5.38 -5.82
CA GLY A 116 -0.70 -4.49 -5.48
C GLY A 116 -0.75 -3.13 -6.14
N ILE A 117 0.43 -2.51 -6.20
CA ILE A 117 0.79 -1.17 -6.72
C ILE A 117 0.09 -0.70 -8.02
N LEU A 118 -1.23 -0.53 -7.97
CA LEU A 118 -2.10 -0.37 -9.12
C LEU A 118 -1.79 0.95 -9.83
N GLY A 119 -1.36 0.85 -11.08
CA GLY A 119 -0.98 1.99 -11.91
C GLY A 119 0.28 2.74 -11.46
N ALA A 120 0.88 2.42 -10.31
CA ALA A 120 2.08 3.10 -9.83
C ALA A 120 3.29 2.83 -10.76
N ALA A 121 3.48 1.57 -11.15
CA ALA A 121 4.54 1.20 -12.10
C ALA A 121 4.34 1.85 -13.49
N THR A 122 3.10 2.06 -13.91
CA THR A 122 2.81 2.82 -15.15
C THR A 122 3.13 4.30 -14.99
N ARG A 123 2.73 4.91 -13.86
CA ARG A 123 3.00 6.33 -13.56
C ARG A 123 4.48 6.64 -13.34
N LEU A 124 5.27 5.64 -12.95
CA LEU A 124 6.73 5.74 -12.90
C LEU A 124 7.31 6.18 -14.26
N ASN A 125 6.65 5.81 -15.36
CA ASN A 125 7.03 6.14 -16.73
C ASN A 125 8.47 5.71 -17.08
N ASP A 126 8.88 4.57 -16.53
CA ASP A 126 10.18 3.94 -16.75
C ASP A 126 9.99 2.42 -16.73
N HIS A 127 10.00 1.80 -17.92
CA HIS A 127 9.68 0.38 -18.07
C HIS A 127 10.69 -0.56 -17.40
N GLU A 128 11.96 -0.20 -17.38
CA GLU A 128 12.99 -1.04 -16.77
C GLU A 128 12.92 -0.94 -15.24
N ALA A 129 12.75 0.27 -14.71
CA ALA A 129 12.53 0.47 -13.28
C ALA A 129 11.21 -0.15 -12.81
N ALA A 130 10.16 -0.16 -13.64
CA ALA A 130 8.89 -0.79 -13.32
C ALA A 130 9.04 -2.31 -13.05
N ALA A 131 9.88 -3.00 -13.81
CA ALA A 131 10.14 -4.42 -13.59
C ALA A 131 10.82 -4.67 -12.23
N GLU A 132 11.81 -3.84 -11.86
CA GLU A 132 12.46 -3.91 -10.55
C GLU A 132 11.48 -3.57 -9.40
N MET A 133 10.60 -2.58 -9.62
CA MET A 133 9.55 -2.22 -8.66
C MET A 133 8.60 -3.39 -8.42
N PHE A 134 8.18 -4.12 -9.46
CA PHE A 134 7.36 -5.33 -9.30
C PHE A 134 8.11 -6.46 -8.60
N ARG A 135 9.39 -6.67 -8.90
CA ARG A 135 10.20 -7.68 -8.20
C ARG A 135 10.23 -7.41 -6.70
N ILE A 136 10.57 -6.18 -6.31
CA ILE A 136 10.63 -5.77 -4.90
C ILE A 136 9.26 -5.92 -4.21
N TYR A 137 8.19 -5.47 -4.88
CA TYR A 137 6.84 -5.59 -4.33
C TYR A 137 6.43 -7.06 -4.13
N ASN A 138 6.71 -7.93 -5.10
CA ASN A 138 6.36 -9.34 -5.03
C ASN A 138 7.17 -10.07 -3.95
N ASP A 139 8.47 -9.82 -3.85
CA ASP A 139 9.34 -10.39 -2.81
C ASP A 139 8.82 -9.99 -1.41
N TRP A 140 8.49 -8.70 -1.24
CA TRP A 140 7.89 -8.19 -0.01
C TRP A 140 6.51 -8.79 0.28
N LEU A 141 5.65 -8.93 -0.73
CA LEU A 141 4.30 -9.48 -0.56
C LEU A 141 4.34 -10.96 -0.17
N VAL A 142 5.31 -11.73 -0.70
CA VAL A 142 5.52 -13.12 -0.27
C VAL A 142 5.84 -13.19 1.22
N ASP A 143 6.74 -12.33 1.71
CA ASP A 143 7.08 -12.26 3.13
C ASP A 143 5.91 -11.78 4.00
N PHE A 144 5.13 -10.82 3.50
CA PHE A 144 3.88 -10.40 4.13
C PHE A 144 2.92 -11.58 4.31
N CYS A 145 2.60 -12.31 3.23
CA CYS A 145 1.65 -13.42 3.24
C CYS A 145 2.13 -14.63 4.06
N ARG A 146 3.45 -14.84 4.20
CA ARG A 146 4.04 -15.94 5.00
C ARG A 146 3.65 -15.93 6.48
N HIS A 147 3.26 -14.78 7.03
CA HIS A 147 2.83 -14.69 8.43
C HIS A 147 1.50 -15.42 8.68
N TYR A 148 0.62 -15.48 7.67
CA TYR A 148 -0.70 -16.10 7.73
C TYR A 148 -1.04 -16.81 6.42
N PRO A 149 -0.37 -17.93 6.09
CA PRO A 149 -0.50 -18.59 4.78
C PRO A 149 -1.92 -19.09 4.48
N ASP A 150 -2.73 -19.36 5.51
CA ASP A 150 -4.13 -19.78 5.36
C ASP A 150 -5.10 -18.59 5.11
N ARG A 151 -4.60 -17.37 4.89
CA ARG A 151 -5.44 -16.18 4.63
C ARG A 151 -5.33 -15.64 3.21
N HIS A 152 -4.53 -16.28 2.34
CA HIS A 152 -4.20 -15.80 1.00
C HIS A 152 -4.29 -16.92 -0.05
#